data_AF-A0A7X1J9T9-F1
#
_entry.id   AF-A0A7X1J9T9-F1
#
_cell.length_a   1.000
_cell.length_b   1.000
_cell.length_c   1.000
_cell.angle_alpha   90.00
_cell.angle_beta   90.00
_cell.angle_gamma   90.00
#
_symmetry.space_group_name_H-M   'P 1'
#
loop_
_entity.id
_entity.type
_entity.pdbx_description
1 polymer ?
#
loop_
_entity_poly.entity_id
_entity_poly.type
_entity_poly.pdbx_seq_one_letter_code
_entity_poly.pdbx_strand_id
1 'polypeptide(L)'
;MLDQVGTCTHRDCLALRIHDGAFSAMDLTARHPCTGELLSTVKFMVQTLAAAGELQRELTYDGLRTAEAKGNKGGRRPAVPADKTGDVRTAYLGGQSIASLAREHDVSRGAIRTAIADLLPEYTAADLDAPAPELPVVLDMPGKVADFLRATELEPAERVALGQGVAVRRGQGHTRRVSTTPDVHRRLLDRCQPLDNATAIPA
;
A
#
# COMPACT_ATOMS: atom_id res chain seq x y z
N MET A 1 -3.47 -20.22 -40.19
CA MET A 1 -3.55 -20.71 -41.58
C MET A 1 -2.33 -21.59 -41.80
N LEU A 2 -2.60 -22.87 -42.09
CA LEU A 2 -1.66 -23.99 -42.11
C LEU A 2 -0.61 -23.86 -43.23
N ASP A 3 0.61 -24.34 -43.01
CA ASP A 3 1.04 -25.58 -43.69
C ASP A 3 2.14 -26.35 -42.93
N GLN A 4 2.07 -27.67 -43.01
CA GLN A 4 3.03 -28.68 -42.54
C GLN A 4 4.31 -28.65 -43.43
N VAL A 5 5.49 -29.18 -43.11
CA VAL A 5 5.86 -30.58 -42.78
C VAL A 5 7.31 -30.55 -42.28
N GLY A 6 7.65 -31.33 -41.26
CA GLY A 6 9.03 -31.55 -40.84
C GLY A 6 9.10 -32.58 -39.70
N THR A 7 9.05 -33.85 -40.06
CA THR A 7 9.12 -35.01 -39.18
C THR A 7 10.34 -34.97 -38.26
N CYS A 8 10.09 -35.30 -36.99
CA CYS A 8 11.02 -35.32 -35.89
C CYS A 8 12.10 -36.39 -36.03
N THR A 9 13.37 -35.98 -36.05
CA THR A 9 14.52 -36.79 -35.60
C THR A 9 15.65 -35.90 -35.07
N HIS A 10 15.51 -35.37 -33.85
CA HIS A 10 16.69 -35.18 -32.98
C HIS A 10 16.25 -35.08 -31.51
N ARG A 11 16.08 -36.24 -30.89
CA ARG A 11 16.06 -36.37 -29.43
C ARG A 11 17.51 -36.27 -28.98
N ASP A 12 17.78 -35.40 -28.03
CA ASP A 12 19.07 -35.14 -27.35
C ASP A 12 19.84 -33.93 -27.87
N CYS A 13 19.60 -32.77 -27.24
CA CYS A 13 20.60 -31.74 -26.88
C CYS A 13 19.88 -30.45 -26.47
N LEU A 14 19.32 -30.40 -25.25
CA LEU A 14 18.96 -29.12 -24.62
C LEU A 14 20.22 -28.56 -23.94
N ALA A 15 20.75 -27.46 -24.48
CA ALA A 15 21.86 -26.74 -23.88
C ALA A 15 21.37 -25.86 -22.73
N LEU A 16 21.54 -26.31 -21.48
CA LEU A 16 21.23 -25.51 -20.29
C LEU A 16 22.46 -24.65 -19.94
N ARG A 17 22.32 -23.33 -20.04
CA ARG A 17 23.35 -22.34 -19.69
C ARG A 17 22.88 -21.50 -18.50
N ILE A 18 23.73 -21.34 -17.51
CA ILE A 18 23.50 -20.39 -16.41
C ILE A 18 23.98 -19.03 -16.90
N HIS A 19 23.13 -18.01 -16.86
CA HIS A 19 23.44 -16.69 -17.44
C HIS A 19 23.81 -15.61 -16.40
N ASP A 20 23.84 -15.95 -15.10
CA ASP A 20 24.04 -14.95 -14.05
C ASP A 20 25.03 -15.40 -12.98
N GLY A 21 25.79 -14.44 -12.44
CA GLY A 21 26.79 -14.64 -11.39
C GLY A 21 28.09 -15.34 -11.82
N ALA A 22 28.86 -15.81 -10.82
CA ALA A 22 30.22 -16.38 -10.99
C ALA A 22 30.30 -17.66 -11.85
N PHE A 23 29.16 -18.24 -12.22
CA PHE A 23 29.06 -19.47 -13.02
C PHE A 23 28.49 -19.23 -14.43
N SER A 24 28.39 -17.96 -14.84
CA SER A 24 27.75 -17.53 -16.10
C SER A 24 28.40 -18.04 -17.39
N ALA A 25 29.65 -18.53 -17.32
CA ALA A 25 30.38 -19.08 -18.48
C ALA A 25 30.32 -20.62 -18.59
N MET A 26 29.59 -21.30 -17.70
CA MET A 26 29.68 -22.76 -17.58
C MET A 26 28.64 -23.47 -18.48
N ASP A 27 29.13 -24.28 -19.44
CA ASP A 27 28.31 -25.13 -20.30
C ASP A 27 28.17 -26.54 -19.68
N LEU A 28 26.99 -26.84 -19.14
CA LEU A 28 26.70 -28.11 -18.46
C LEU A 28 26.49 -29.29 -19.43
N THR A 29 26.56 -29.06 -20.74
CA THR A 29 26.36 -30.11 -21.75
C THR A 29 27.64 -30.70 -22.31
N ALA A 30 28.81 -30.18 -21.91
CA ALA A 30 30.09 -30.78 -22.26
C ALA A 30 30.17 -32.19 -21.64
N ARG A 31 30.17 -33.23 -22.49
CA ARG A 31 30.42 -34.63 -22.10
C ARG A 31 31.90 -34.82 -21.75
N HIS A 32 32.37 -34.15 -20.71
CA HIS A 32 33.70 -34.35 -20.14
C HIS A 32 33.60 -35.45 -19.07
N PRO A 33 34.56 -36.39 -18.98
CA PRO A 33 34.54 -37.44 -17.94
C PRO A 33 34.61 -36.89 -16.49
N CYS A 34 34.86 -35.59 -16.32
CA CYS A 34 34.90 -34.89 -15.03
C CYS A 34 33.63 -34.07 -14.73
N THR A 35 32.63 -34.05 -15.62
CA THR A 35 31.43 -33.20 -15.47
C THR A 35 30.58 -33.61 -14.25
N GLY A 36 30.55 -34.90 -13.88
CA GLY A 36 29.85 -35.36 -12.68
C GLY A 36 30.50 -34.94 -11.35
N GLU A 37 31.83 -34.95 -11.29
CA GLU A 37 32.61 -34.52 -10.11
C GLU A 37 32.63 -33.00 -9.96
N LEU A 38 32.72 -32.28 -11.08
CA LEU A 38 32.58 -30.82 -11.11
C LEU A 38 31.16 -30.40 -10.69
N LEU A 39 30.11 -31.04 -11.22
CA LEU A 39 28.74 -30.74 -10.85
C LEU A 39 28.44 -31.05 -9.38
N SER A 40 28.97 -32.16 -8.84
CA SER A 40 28.77 -32.52 -7.44
C SER A 40 29.53 -31.58 -6.50
N THR A 41 30.73 -31.15 -6.88
CA THR A 41 31.52 -30.17 -6.13
C THR A 41 30.88 -28.79 -6.16
N VAL A 42 30.42 -28.33 -7.33
CA VAL A 42 29.69 -27.06 -7.45
C VAL A 42 28.39 -27.10 -6.65
N LYS A 43 27.63 -28.21 -6.71
CA LYS A 43 26.43 -28.39 -5.89
C LYS A 43 26.75 -28.33 -4.40
N PHE A 44 27.79 -29.03 -3.95
CA PHE A 44 28.25 -29.00 -2.56
C PHE A 44 28.63 -27.58 -2.14
N MET A 45 29.44 -26.87 -2.92
CA MET A 45 29.84 -25.49 -2.64
C MET A 45 28.65 -24.54 -2.55
N VAL A 46 27.68 -24.65 -3.47
CA VAL A 46 26.46 -23.81 -3.45
C VAL A 46 25.61 -24.10 -2.21
N GLN A 47 25.43 -25.38 -1.86
CA GLN A 47 24.68 -25.78 -0.66
C GLN A 47 25.37 -25.32 0.63
N THR A 48 26.69 -25.48 0.72
CA THR A 48 27.47 -25.03 1.88
C THR A 48 27.46 -23.51 2.00
N LEU A 49 27.54 -22.77 0.88
CA LEU A 49 27.46 -21.30 0.89
C LEU A 49 26.07 -20.81 1.31
N ALA A 50 25.01 -21.46 0.85
CA ALA A 50 23.65 -21.15 1.27
C ALA A 50 23.48 -21.37 2.78
N ALA A 51 23.93 -22.52 3.31
CA ALA A 51 23.88 -22.83 4.73
C ALA A 51 24.74 -21.87 5.58
N ALA A 52 25.91 -21.47 5.09
CA ALA A 52 26.75 -20.48 5.75
C ALA A 52 26.05 -19.10 5.82
N GLY A 53 25.34 -18.70 4.76
CA GLY A 53 24.55 -17.47 4.74
C GLY A 53 23.39 -17.50 5.74
N GLU A 54 22.73 -18.64 5.93
CA GLU A 54 21.69 -18.81 6.95
C GLU A 54 22.25 -18.69 8.37
N LEU A 55 23.36 -19.38 8.66
CA LEU A 55 24.06 -19.30 9.94
C LEU A 55 24.54 -17.86 10.25
N GLN A 56 25.05 -17.14 9.25
CA GLN A 56 25.44 -15.73 9.41
C GLN A 56 24.27 -14.83 9.80
N ARG A 57 23.09 -15.06 9.22
CA ARG A 57 21.89 -14.29 9.55
C ARG A 57 21.43 -14.57 10.97
N GLU A 58 21.38 -15.83 11.38
CA GLU A 58 20.99 -16.23 12.73
C GLU A 58 21.89 -15.60 13.80
N LEU A 59 23.21 -15.70 13.63
CA LEU A 59 24.19 -15.08 14.53
C LEU A 59 24.07 -13.54 14.56
N THR A 60 23.72 -12.91 13.43
CA THR A 60 23.48 -11.46 13.37
C THR A 60 22.25 -11.08 14.18
N TYR A 61 21.15 -11.83 14.07
CA TYR A 61 19.94 -11.57 14.85
C TYR A 61 20.13 -11.82 16.34
N ASP A 62 20.87 -12.86 16.72
CA ASP A 62 21.22 -13.12 18.11
C ASP A 62 22.11 -12.00 18.69
N GLY A 63 23.04 -11.48 17.89
CA GLY A 63 23.82 -10.30 18.23
C GLY A 63 22.96 -9.06 18.46
N LEU A 64 21.98 -8.81 17.59
CA LEU A 64 21.03 -7.70 17.74
C LEU A 64 20.17 -7.86 19.00
N ARG A 65 19.65 -9.07 19.26
CA ARG A 65 18.86 -9.35 20.47
C ARG A 65 19.68 -9.14 21.75
N THR A 66 20.94 -9.56 21.73
CA THR A 66 21.88 -9.34 22.84
C THR A 66 22.18 -7.85 23.03
N ALA A 67 22.28 -7.08 21.95
CA ALA A 67 22.47 -5.64 22.02
C ALA A 67 21.23 -4.92 22.58
N GLU A 68 20.02 -5.31 22.15
CA GLU A 68 18.76 -4.78 22.69
C GLU A 68 18.59 -5.11 24.17
N ALA A 69 18.92 -6.33 24.59
CA ALA A 69 18.90 -6.72 26.00
C ALA A 69 19.86 -5.89 26.88
N LYS A 70 20.95 -5.39 26.29
CA LYS A 70 21.87 -4.42 26.93
C LYS A 70 21.35 -2.99 26.91
N GLY A 71 20.15 -2.76 26.35
CA GLY A 71 19.52 -1.45 26.24
C GLY A 71 19.96 -0.63 25.02
N ASN A 72 20.75 -1.21 24.10
CA ASN A 72 21.12 -0.50 22.89
C ASN A 72 19.92 -0.39 21.96
N LYS A 73 19.55 0.83 21.58
CA LYS A 73 18.51 1.07 20.58
C LYS A 73 19.12 1.16 19.18
N GLY A 74 18.60 0.35 18.27
CA GLY A 74 18.88 0.46 16.84
C GLY A 74 18.17 1.67 16.20
N GLY A 75 18.41 1.85 14.91
CA GLY A 75 17.75 2.88 14.10
C GLY A 75 18.43 4.25 14.13
N ARG A 76 17.76 5.24 13.52
CA ARG A 76 18.27 6.61 13.41
C ARG A 76 18.11 7.32 14.74
N ARG A 77 19.14 8.06 15.16
CA ARG A 77 19.07 8.92 16.35
C ARG A 77 17.97 9.98 16.19
N PRO A 78 17.16 10.24 17.24
CA PRO A 78 16.19 11.32 17.24
C PRO A 78 16.83 12.66 16.87
N ALA A 79 16.11 13.48 16.10
CA ALA A 79 16.60 14.80 15.69
C ALA A 79 16.66 15.79 16.86
N VAL A 80 15.74 15.66 17.83
CA VAL A 80 15.83 16.34 19.13
C VAL A 80 16.37 15.30 20.13
N PRO A 81 17.57 15.49 20.67
CA PRO A 81 18.16 14.54 21.60
C PRO A 81 17.44 14.58 22.96
N ALA A 82 17.46 13.45 23.69
CA ALA A 82 16.61 13.24 24.86
C ALA A 82 16.85 14.23 26.01
N ASP A 83 18.08 14.72 26.13
CA ASP A 83 18.49 15.78 27.04
C ASP A 83 17.77 17.10 26.77
N LYS A 84 17.53 17.45 25.49
CA LYS A 84 16.89 18.70 25.08
C LYS A 84 15.36 18.62 24.99
N THR A 85 14.81 17.42 24.96
CA THR A 85 13.35 17.22 24.88
C THR A 85 12.61 17.82 26.09
N GLY A 86 13.23 17.79 27.28
CA GLY A 86 12.65 18.40 28.49
C GLY A 86 12.52 19.92 28.36
N ASP A 87 13.55 20.57 27.82
CA ASP A 87 13.57 22.02 27.60
C ASP A 87 12.52 22.42 26.57
N VAL A 88 12.45 21.71 25.43
CA VAL A 88 11.44 21.92 24.37
C VAL A 88 10.02 21.79 24.92
N ARG A 89 9.77 20.78 25.77
CA ARG A 89 8.45 20.56 26.39
C ARG A 89 8.09 21.67 27.36
N THR A 90 9.03 22.07 28.21
CA THR A 90 8.83 23.16 29.19
C THR A 90 8.55 24.49 28.48
N ALA A 91 9.34 24.81 27.45
CA ALA A 91 9.17 25.96 26.59
C ALA A 91 7.80 26.01 25.89
N TYR A 92 7.36 24.86 25.34
CA TYR A 92 6.05 24.74 24.69
C TYR A 92 4.89 24.96 25.68
N LEU A 93 4.96 24.36 26.87
CA LEU A 93 3.98 24.60 27.94
C LEU A 93 4.01 26.05 28.46
N GLY A 94 5.16 26.72 28.36
CA GLY A 94 5.31 28.16 28.61
C GLY A 94 4.77 29.06 27.49
N GLY A 95 4.17 28.50 26.44
CA GLY A 95 3.52 29.25 25.35
C GLY A 95 4.43 29.59 24.17
N GLN A 96 5.67 29.08 24.10
CA GLN A 96 6.52 29.29 22.93
C GLN A 96 5.99 28.49 21.72
N SER A 97 6.02 29.14 20.55
CA SER A 97 5.55 28.52 19.31
C SER A 97 6.50 27.43 18.80
N ILE A 98 5.95 26.43 18.12
CA ILE A 98 6.70 25.37 17.42
C ILE A 98 7.73 25.95 16.43
N ALA A 99 7.39 27.06 15.77
CA ALA A 99 8.29 27.72 14.82
C ALA A 99 9.48 28.40 15.51
N SER A 100 9.27 28.95 16.70
CA SER A 100 10.34 29.54 17.51
C SER A 100 11.28 28.46 18.02
N LEU A 101 10.74 27.38 18.59
CA LEU A 101 11.51 26.24 19.08
C LEU A 101 12.35 25.58 17.99
N ALA A 102 11.78 25.44 16.79
CA ALA A 102 12.50 24.88 15.64
C ALA A 102 13.74 25.71 15.27
N ARG A 103 13.65 27.05 15.36
CA ARG A 103 14.77 27.95 15.07
C ARG A 103 15.81 27.94 16.18
N GLU A 104 15.38 27.93 17.44
CA GLU A 104 16.25 27.92 18.61
C GLU A 104 17.09 26.64 18.69
N HIS A 105 16.49 25.50 18.36
CA HIS A 105 17.15 24.21 18.39
C HIS A 105 17.76 23.77 17.05
N ASP A 106 17.70 24.61 16.01
CA ASP A 106 18.16 24.33 14.64
C ASP A 106 17.64 22.98 14.07
N VAL A 107 16.35 22.73 14.25
CA VAL A 107 15.67 21.51 13.79
C VAL A 107 14.42 21.83 12.99
N SER A 108 13.92 20.85 12.25
CA SER A 108 12.66 21.02 11.53
C SER A 108 11.48 21.15 12.50
N ARG A 109 10.42 21.86 12.08
CA ARG A 109 9.15 21.92 12.82
C ARG A 109 8.54 20.53 13.03
N GLY A 110 8.77 19.60 12.10
CA GLY A 110 8.35 18.21 12.22
C GLY A 110 9.04 17.49 13.37
N ALA A 111 10.36 17.71 13.55
CA ALA A 111 11.11 17.16 14.67
C ALA A 111 10.62 17.70 16.02
N ILE A 112 10.30 19.00 16.10
CA ILE A 112 9.68 19.58 17.30
C ILE A 112 8.33 18.93 17.56
N ARG A 113 7.43 18.83 16.56
CA ARG A 113 6.13 18.15 16.71
C ARG A 113 6.27 16.71 17.19
N THR A 114 7.26 15.96 16.71
CA THR A 114 7.55 14.61 17.21
C THR A 114 8.00 14.60 18.68
N ALA A 115 8.80 15.58 19.10
CA ALA A 115 9.28 15.68 20.50
C ALA A 115 8.16 16.05 21.50
N ILE A 116 7.17 16.83 21.05
CA ILE A 116 6.02 17.27 21.85
C ILE A 116 4.70 16.57 21.46
N ALA A 117 4.77 15.44 20.76
CA ALA A 117 3.58 14.77 20.21
C ALA A 117 2.49 14.50 21.28
N ASP A 118 2.92 14.12 22.48
CA ASP A 118 2.05 13.85 23.63
C ASP A 118 1.31 15.10 24.16
N LEU A 119 1.75 16.32 23.78
CA LEU A 119 1.22 17.60 24.25
C LEU A 119 0.40 18.35 23.18
N LEU A 120 0.31 17.82 21.95
CA LEU A 120 -0.42 18.47 20.87
C LEU A 120 -1.92 18.15 20.97
N PRO A 121 -2.79 19.17 21.08
CA PRO A 121 -4.25 18.96 21.13
C PRO A 121 -4.81 18.42 19.80
N GLU A 122 -4.09 18.53 18.69
CA GLU A 122 -4.45 17.87 17.42
C GLU A 122 -4.33 16.32 17.49
N TYR A 123 -3.86 15.76 18.62
CA TYR A 123 -3.80 14.32 18.88
C TYR A 123 -4.54 13.90 20.17
N THR A 124 -5.35 14.76 20.80
CA THR A 124 -6.37 14.20 21.69
C THR A 124 -7.25 13.32 20.81
N ALA A 125 -7.22 12.01 21.06
CA ALA A 125 -8.11 11.04 20.46
C ALA A 125 -9.48 11.71 20.33
N ALA A 126 -9.94 11.84 19.08
CA ALA A 126 -11.27 12.35 18.81
C ALA A 126 -12.21 11.71 19.83
N ASP A 127 -12.89 12.57 20.59
CA ASP A 127 -13.90 12.16 21.55
C ASP A 127 -14.77 11.09 20.90
N LEU A 128 -14.63 9.84 21.34
CA LEU A 128 -15.26 8.68 20.69
C LEU A 128 -16.80 8.74 20.81
N ASP A 129 -17.33 9.72 21.54
CA ASP A 129 -18.75 9.91 21.81
C ASP A 129 -19.36 11.18 21.20
N ALA A 130 -18.60 11.96 20.40
CA ALA A 130 -19.18 13.00 19.57
C ALA A 130 -19.55 12.42 18.19
N PRO A 131 -20.84 12.33 17.80
CA PRO A 131 -21.19 11.86 16.46
C PRO A 131 -20.56 12.80 15.45
N ALA A 132 -19.64 12.24 14.64
CA ALA A 132 -18.94 12.97 13.61
C ALA A 132 -19.97 13.71 12.73
N PRO A 133 -19.74 14.98 12.36
CA PRO A 133 -20.62 15.66 11.43
C PRO A 133 -20.67 14.83 10.15
N GLU A 134 -21.86 14.33 9.79
CA GLU A 134 -22.05 13.49 8.61
C GLU A 134 -21.73 14.31 7.36
N LEU A 135 -20.49 14.20 6.91
CA LEU A 135 -20.02 14.88 5.73
C LEU A 135 -20.84 14.37 4.53
N PRO A 136 -21.34 15.27 3.66
CA PRO A 136 -22.04 14.88 2.45
C PRO A 136 -21.18 13.95 1.59
N VAL A 137 -21.77 12.83 1.18
CA VAL A 137 -21.15 11.84 0.30
C VAL A 137 -21.59 12.13 -1.14
N VAL A 138 -20.64 12.08 -2.06
CA VAL A 138 -20.89 12.24 -3.50
C VAL A 138 -21.11 10.87 -4.12
N LEU A 139 -22.27 10.68 -4.76
CA LEU A 139 -22.64 9.51 -5.55
C LEU A 139 -22.70 9.87 -7.03
N ASP A 140 -21.86 9.22 -7.84
CA ASP A 140 -21.89 9.31 -9.29
C ASP A 140 -22.61 8.07 -9.85
N MET A 141 -23.73 8.26 -10.56
CA MET A 141 -24.50 7.17 -11.17
C MET A 141 -24.73 7.41 -12.66
N PRO A 142 -24.81 6.37 -13.51
CA PRO A 142 -25.18 6.53 -14.91
C PRO A 142 -26.57 7.18 -15.06
N GLY A 143 -26.75 7.98 -16.11
CA GLY A 143 -28.02 8.67 -16.37
C GLY A 143 -29.22 7.74 -16.44
N LYS A 144 -29.05 6.55 -17.05
CA LYS A 144 -30.08 5.51 -17.10
C LYS A 144 -30.51 5.03 -15.70
N VAL A 145 -29.56 4.94 -14.75
CA VAL A 145 -29.85 4.60 -13.34
C VAL A 145 -30.58 5.76 -12.65
N ALA A 146 -30.17 7.01 -12.89
CA ALA A 146 -30.86 8.17 -12.35
C ALA A 146 -32.32 8.27 -12.86
N ASP A 147 -32.55 7.92 -14.13
CA ASP A 147 -33.89 7.91 -14.73
C ASP A 147 -34.75 6.77 -14.19
N PHE A 148 -34.17 5.59 -13.97
CA PHE A 148 -34.85 4.48 -13.27
C PHE A 148 -35.27 4.87 -11.85
N LEU A 149 -34.38 5.48 -11.07
CA LEU A 149 -34.67 5.92 -9.71
C LEU A 149 -35.78 6.98 -9.68
N ARG A 150 -35.82 7.89 -10.66
CA ARG A 150 -36.90 8.89 -10.79
C ARG A 150 -38.26 8.28 -11.10
N ALA A 151 -38.29 7.15 -11.79
CA ALA A 151 -39.52 6.42 -12.10
C ALA A 151 -40.03 5.56 -10.91
N THR A 152 -39.21 5.41 -9.87
CA THR A 152 -39.55 4.66 -8.65
C THR A 152 -40.14 5.58 -7.58
N GLU A 153 -40.98 5.05 -6.68
CA GLU A 153 -41.56 5.81 -5.57
C GLU A 153 -40.51 6.14 -4.50
N LEU A 154 -39.85 7.29 -4.62
CA LEU A 154 -38.81 7.76 -3.69
C LEU A 154 -39.36 8.53 -2.48
N GLU A 155 -38.63 8.46 -1.38
CA GLU A 155 -38.89 9.34 -0.22
C GLU A 155 -38.58 10.82 -0.58
N PRO A 156 -39.18 11.80 0.11
CA PRO A 156 -38.96 13.23 -0.18
C PRO A 156 -37.47 13.63 -0.21
N ALA A 157 -36.68 13.12 0.74
CA ALA A 157 -35.24 13.42 0.83
C ALA A 157 -34.44 12.86 -0.36
N GLU A 158 -34.75 11.66 -0.81
CA GLU A 158 -34.13 11.01 -1.98
C GLU A 158 -34.47 11.73 -3.28
N ARG A 159 -35.75 12.13 -3.42
CA ARG A 159 -36.24 12.90 -4.58
C ARG A 159 -35.56 14.27 -4.66
N VAL A 160 -35.42 14.96 -3.53
CA VAL A 160 -34.71 16.24 -3.46
C VAL A 160 -33.23 16.06 -3.81
N ALA A 161 -32.55 15.05 -3.28
CA ALA A 161 -31.15 14.77 -3.58
C ALA A 161 -30.92 14.49 -5.08
N LEU A 162 -31.76 13.64 -5.69
CA LEU A 162 -31.69 13.37 -7.13
C LEU A 162 -32.04 14.61 -7.99
N GLY A 163 -32.98 15.43 -7.53
CA GLY A 163 -33.36 16.69 -8.17
C GLY A 163 -32.21 17.70 -8.18
N GLN A 164 -31.49 17.82 -7.07
CA GLN A 164 -30.32 18.70 -6.91
C GLN A 164 -29.04 18.16 -7.57
N GLY A 165 -29.03 16.90 -7.98
CA GLY A 165 -27.88 16.31 -8.67
C GLY A 165 -27.49 17.05 -9.96
N VAL A 166 -26.21 17.03 -10.30
CA VAL A 166 -25.67 17.66 -11.51
C VAL A 166 -25.47 16.59 -12.60
N ALA A 167 -25.97 16.84 -13.81
CA ALA A 167 -25.69 15.97 -14.94
C ALA A 167 -24.36 16.36 -15.59
N VAL A 168 -23.41 15.43 -15.65
CA VAL A 168 -22.11 15.59 -16.30
C VAL A 168 -22.10 14.77 -17.60
N ARG A 169 -21.92 15.42 -18.75
CA ARG A 169 -21.83 14.74 -20.05
C ARG A 169 -20.57 13.87 -20.11
N ARG A 170 -20.72 12.61 -20.52
CA ARG A 170 -19.62 11.67 -20.76
C ARG A 170 -19.87 10.90 -22.05
N GLY A 171 -19.19 11.30 -23.13
CA GLY A 171 -19.37 10.67 -24.45
C GLY A 171 -20.83 10.71 -24.93
N GLN A 172 -21.38 9.56 -25.35
CA GLN A 172 -22.78 9.42 -25.76
C GLN A 172 -23.77 9.39 -24.57
N GLY A 173 -23.29 9.38 -23.32
CA GLY A 173 -24.11 9.32 -22.11
C GLY A 173 -23.94 10.52 -21.17
N HIS A 174 -24.57 10.42 -20.01
CA HIS A 174 -24.34 11.34 -18.90
C HIS A 174 -24.24 10.59 -17.58
N THR A 175 -23.49 11.14 -16.63
CA THR A 175 -23.44 10.70 -15.23
C THR A 175 -24.19 11.73 -14.39
N ARG A 176 -25.04 11.28 -13.48
CA ARG A 176 -25.69 12.14 -12.48
C ARG A 176 -24.84 12.10 -11.20
N ARG A 177 -24.32 13.26 -10.81
CA ARG A 177 -23.58 13.47 -9.55
C ARG A 177 -24.52 14.01 -8.49
N VAL A 178 -24.72 13.27 -7.42
CA VAL A 178 -25.59 13.64 -6.29
C VAL A 178 -24.74 13.79 -5.05
N SER A 179 -24.90 14.90 -4.32
CA SER A 179 -24.29 15.09 -3.00
C SER A 179 -25.39 14.95 -1.95
N THR A 180 -25.26 14.00 -1.03
CA THR A 180 -26.31 13.72 -0.04
C THR A 180 -25.73 13.14 1.25
N THR A 181 -26.54 13.00 2.30
CA THR A 181 -26.09 12.40 3.56
C THR A 181 -25.82 10.90 3.37
N PRO A 182 -24.94 10.29 4.18
CA PRO A 182 -24.66 8.85 4.12
C PRO A 182 -25.91 7.96 4.15
N ASP A 183 -26.94 8.35 4.90
CA ASP A 183 -28.20 7.60 4.98
C ASP A 183 -29.00 7.61 3.67
N VAL A 184 -29.15 8.78 3.04
CA VAL A 184 -29.82 8.88 1.74
C VAL A 184 -29.00 8.19 0.66
N HIS A 185 -27.66 8.25 0.76
CA HIS A 185 -26.75 7.53 -0.13
C HIS A 185 -26.98 6.01 -0.07
N ARG A 186 -27.03 5.42 1.13
CA ARG A 186 -27.29 3.97 1.30
C ARG A 186 -28.66 3.57 0.75
N ARG A 187 -29.71 4.34 1.05
CA ARG A 187 -31.07 4.06 0.54
C ARG A 187 -31.15 4.12 -0.99
N LEU A 188 -30.44 5.05 -1.62
CA LEU A 188 -30.36 5.11 -3.08
C LEU A 188 -29.64 3.88 -3.66
N LEU A 189 -28.57 3.40 -3.02
CA LEU A 189 -27.87 2.19 -3.42
C LEU A 189 -28.73 0.93 -3.26
N ASP A 190 -29.45 0.79 -2.14
CA ASP A 190 -30.35 -0.35 -1.90
C ASP A 190 -31.44 -0.43 -2.99
N ARG A 191 -31.95 0.72 -3.44
CA ARG A 191 -32.93 0.80 -4.55
C ARG A 191 -32.33 0.51 -5.92
N CYS A 192 -31.01 0.57 -6.06
CA CYS A 192 -30.30 0.15 -7.28
C CYS A 192 -30.03 -1.36 -7.31
N GLN A 193 -30.13 -2.08 -6.19
CA GLN A 193 -29.89 -3.52 -6.11
C GLN A 193 -30.69 -4.37 -7.13
N PRO A 194 -31.94 -4.04 -7.52
CA PRO A 194 -32.65 -4.76 -8.58
C PRO A 194 -31.99 -4.66 -9.97
N LEU A 195 -31.17 -3.63 -10.22
CA LEU A 195 -30.45 -3.45 -11.49
C LEU A 195 -29.22 -4.35 -11.59
N ASP A 196 -28.67 -4.84 -10.47
CA ASP A 196 -27.51 -5.75 -10.45
C ASP A 196 -27.84 -7.14 -11.00
N ASN A 197 -29.13 -7.52 -11.00
CA ASN A 197 -29.60 -8.82 -11.49
C ASN A 197 -30.11 -8.78 -12.94
N ALA A 198 -30.10 -7.63 -13.59
CA ALA A 198 -30.59 -7.45 -14.95
C ALA A 198 -29.44 -7.33 -15.96
N THR A 199 -29.18 -8.42 -16.68
CA THR A 199 -28.48 -8.42 -17.98
C THR A 199 -29.27 -7.61 -19.01
N ALA A 200 -29.39 -6.28 -18.85
CA ALA A 200 -29.98 -5.40 -19.85
C ALA A 200 -29.72 -3.92 -19.55
N ILE A 201 -28.56 -3.42 -19.97
CA ILE A 201 -28.51 -2.06 -20.51
C ILE A 201 -27.96 -2.21 -21.94
N PRO A 202 -28.80 -2.22 -22.99
CA PRO A 202 -28.30 -2.18 -24.36
C PRO A 202 -27.55 -0.86 -24.59
N ALA A 203 -26.49 -0.96 -25.39
CA ALA A 203 -25.52 0.08 -25.73
C ALA A 203 -26.18 1.43 -26.05
#